data_AF-A0A2V7ZA09-F1
#
_entry.id   AF-A0A2V7ZA09-F1
#
_cell.length_a   1.000
_cell.length_b   1.000
_cell.length_c   1.000
_cell.angle_alpha   90.00
_cell.angle_beta   90.00
_cell.angle_gamma   90.00
#
_symmetry.space_group_name_H-M   'P 1'
#
loop_
_entity.id
_entity.type
_entity.pdbx_description
1 polymer ?
#
loop_
_entity_poly.entity_id
_entity_poly.type
_entity_poly.pdbx_seq_one_letter_code
_entity_poly.pdbx_strand_id
1 'polypeptide(L)' 'ATLDRLHCFCECQESMMHRHKTLLTCYTSKHAAGCGVCLKEAILAGQLKEKGLPDDQIENTVESVFRTEGHRPTFGPG' A
#
# COMPACT_ATOMS: atom_id res chain seq x y z
N ALA A 1 7.08 -9.30 4.04
CA ALA A 1 7.48 -9.33 2.63
C ALA A 1 6.46 -8.61 1.74
N THR A 2 5.19 -9.04 1.68
CA THR A 2 4.18 -8.47 0.77
C THR A 2 3.89 -6.99 0.98
N LEU A 3 3.59 -6.57 2.21
CA LEU A 3 3.27 -5.16 2.50
C LEU A 3 4.45 -4.19 2.26
N ASP A 4 5.68 -4.69 2.19
CA ASP A 4 6.86 -3.87 1.90
C ASP A 4 6.93 -3.46 0.43
N ARG A 5 6.29 -4.24 -0.45
CA ARG A 5 6.21 -3.95 -1.89
C ARG A 5 5.08 -2.99 -2.24
N LEU A 6 4.14 -2.79 -1.32
CA LEU A 6 2.97 -1.97 -1.53
C LEU A 6 3.27 -0.51 -1.18
N HIS A 7 2.92 0.40 -2.09
CA HIS A 7 2.82 1.82 -1.78
C HIS A 7 1.52 2.10 -1.01
N CYS A 8 1.53 3.07 -0.08
CA CYS A 8 0.31 3.52 0.59
C CYS A 8 -0.34 4.66 -0.20
N PHE A 9 -1.55 4.45 -0.70
CA PHE A 9 -2.35 5.46 -1.40
C PHE A 9 -3.01 6.49 -0.47
N CYS A 10 -2.64 6.48 0.81
CA CYS A 10 -3.04 7.47 1.80
C CYS A 10 -2.27 8.80 1.70
N GLU A 11 -1.35 8.93 0.74
CA GLU A 11 -0.49 10.12 0.49
C GLU A 11 0.38 10.53 1.70
N CYS A 12 0.48 9.67 2.73
CA CYS A 12 1.27 9.97 3.92
C CYS A 12 2.79 10.02 3.65
N GLN A 13 3.24 9.55 2.50
CA GLN A 13 4.61 9.71 2.02
C GLN A 13 4.97 11.18 1.79
N GLU A 14 4.03 11.96 1.23
CA GLU A 14 4.22 13.38 0.92
C GLU A 14 3.98 14.26 2.15
N SER A 15 3.27 13.74 3.15
CA SER A 15 3.05 14.42 4.41
C SER A 15 4.35 14.62 5.20
N MET A 16 4.63 15.87 5.57
CA MET A 16 5.78 16.24 6.41
C MET A 16 5.80 15.57 7.78
N MET A 17 4.63 15.14 8.29
CA MET A 17 4.49 14.55 9.63
C MET A 17 4.77 13.04 9.67
N HIS A 18 4.47 12.32 8.58
CA HIS A 18 4.51 10.86 8.54
C HIS A 18 5.65 10.32 7.69
N ARG A 19 5.75 10.74 6.42
CA ARG A 19 6.80 10.35 5.47
C ARG A 19 7.03 8.83 5.37
N HIS A 20 5.97 8.03 5.47
CA HIS A 20 6.08 6.58 5.29
C HIS A 20 6.35 6.26 3.82
N LYS A 21 7.23 5.29 3.54
CA LYS A 21 7.67 4.95 2.17
C LYS A 21 6.88 3.82 1.54
N THR A 22 6.45 2.87 2.36
CA THR A 22 5.71 1.68 1.95
C THR A 22 4.57 1.46 2.93
N LEU A 23 3.59 0.66 2.54
CA LEU A 23 2.49 0.26 3.40
C LEU A 23 3.02 -0.39 4.69
N LEU A 24 4.06 -1.23 4.60
CA LEU A 24 4.72 -1.79 5.78
C LEU A 24 5.20 -0.70 6.76
N THR A 25 5.85 0.35 6.25
CA THR A 25 6.32 1.44 7.11
C THR A 25 5.18 2.27 7.72
N CYS A 26 3.97 2.25 7.17
CA CYS A 26 2.81 2.88 7.80
C CYS A 26 2.43 2.19 9.12
N TYR A 27 2.64 0.87 9.20
CA TYR A 27 2.36 0.07 10.39
C TYR A 27 3.44 0.13 11.47
N THR A 28 4.53 0.87 11.24
CA THR A 28 5.52 1.15 12.30
C THR A 28 5.12 2.35 13.17
N SER A 29 4.05 3.08 12.79
CA SER A 29 3.50 4.21 13.54
C SER A 29 2.02 4.03 13.85
N LYS A 30 1.47 4.90 14.71
CA LYS A 30 0.03 4.91 15.05
C LYS A 30 -0.85 5.42 13.90
N HIS A 31 -0.26 5.94 12.81
CA HIS A 31 -1.02 6.45 11.67
C HIS A 31 -1.88 5.36 11.04
N ALA A 32 -1.31 4.17 10.77
CA ALA A 32 -2.05 3.08 10.13
C ALA A 32 -3.28 2.64 10.95
N ALA A 33 -3.23 2.73 12.28
CA ALA A 33 -4.37 2.36 13.13
C ALA A 33 -5.58 3.29 12.96
N GLY A 34 -5.36 4.56 12.59
CA GLY A 34 -6.41 5.54 12.32
C GLY A 34 -6.70 5.76 10.83
N CYS A 35 -5.87 5.24 9.93
CA CYS A 35 -5.98 5.48 8.50
C CYS A 35 -6.78 4.37 7.81
N GLY A 36 -7.99 4.71 7.37
CA GLY A 36 -8.86 3.76 6.67
C GLY A 36 -8.29 3.25 5.35
N VAL A 37 -7.41 4.01 4.69
CA VAL A 37 -6.74 3.58 3.45
C VAL A 37 -5.69 2.51 3.76
N CYS A 38 -4.77 2.78 4.69
CA CYS A 38 -3.77 1.80 5.14
C CYS A 38 -4.41 0.47 5.55
N LEU A 39 -5.53 0.53 6.29
CA LEU A 39 -6.26 -0.65 6.74
C LEU A 39 -6.85 -1.43 5.56
N LYS A 40 -7.53 -0.76 4.63
CA LYS A 40 -8.13 -1.42 3.47
C LYS A 40 -7.09 -2.06 2.55
N GLU A 41 -5.97 -1.38 2.31
CA GLU A 41 -4.86 -1.92 1.50
C GLU A 41 -4.28 -3.18 2.13
N ALA A 42 -4.03 -3.16 3.44
CA ALA A 42 -3.49 -4.32 4.15
C ALA A 42 -4.47 -5.48 4.22
N ILE A 43 -5.77 -5.21 4.42
CA ILE A 43 -6.82 -6.23 4.39
C ILE A 43 -6.90 -6.87 3.01
N LEU A 44 -6.93 -6.07 1.94
CA LEU A 44 -6.96 -6.60 0.57
C LEU A 44 -5.71 -7.44 0.27
N ALA A 45 -4.53 -6.94 0.61
CA ALA A 45 -3.28 -7.68 0.43
C ALA A 45 -3.27 -8.99 1.22
N GLY A 46 -3.77 -8.99 2.45
CA GLY A 46 -3.95 -10.17 3.28
C GLY A 46 -4.88 -11.20 2.62
N GLN A 47 -6.05 -10.76 2.18
CA GLN A 47 -7.03 -11.62 1.51
C GLN A 47 -6.48 -12.26 0.23
N LEU A 48 -5.72 -11.52 -0.57
CA LEU A 48 -5.10 -12.06 -1.79
C LEU A 48 -3.97 -13.03 -1.47
N LYS A 49 -3.20 -12.78 -0.40
CA LYS A 49 -2.19 -13.71 0.11
C LYS A 49 -2.82 -15.01 0.60
N GLU A 50 -3.92 -14.93 1.33
CA GLU A 50 -4.68 -16.10 1.81
C GLU A 50 -5.25 -16.94 0.66
N LYS A 51 -5.59 -16.30 -0.47
CA LYS A 51 -5.99 -16.97 -1.72
C LYS A 51 -4.82 -17.62 -2.47
N GLY A 52 -3.58 -17.45 -2.00
CA GLY A 52 -2.38 -18.02 -2.61
C GLY A 52 -1.86 -17.26 -3.83
N LEU A 53 -2.25 -16.00 -4.02
CA LEU A 53 -1.71 -15.20 -5.12
C LEU A 53 -0.22 -14.87 -4.86
N PRO A 54 0.60 -14.80 -5.91
CA PRO A 54 1.99 -14.36 -5.79
C PRO A 54 2.04 -12.86 -5.45
N ASP A 55 3.05 -12.44 -4.69
CA ASP A 55 3.23 -11.08 -4.22
C ASP A 55 3.15 -10.01 -5.34
N ASP A 56 3.60 -10.32 -6.55
CA ASP A 56 3.52 -9.45 -7.74
C ASP A 56 2.07 -9.20 -8.20
N GLN A 57 1.22 -10.24 -8.21
CA GLN A 57 -0.21 -10.06 -8.52
C GLN A 57 -0.94 -9.32 -7.41
N ILE A 58 -0.55 -9.54 -6.15
CA ILE A 58 -1.10 -8.80 -5.00
C ILE A 58 -0.80 -7.32 -5.15
N GLU A 59 0.45 -6.98 -5.47
CA GLU A 59 0.91 -5.61 -5.72
C GLU A 59 0.11 -4.94 -6.83
N ASN A 60 0.05 -5.55 -8.02
CA ASN A 60 -0.71 -5.04 -9.15
C ASN A 60 -2.21 -4.87 -8.84
N THR A 61 -2.80 -5.81 -8.10
CA THR A 61 -4.23 -5.76 -7.75
C THR A 61 -4.51 -4.62 -6.76
N VAL A 62 -3.70 -4.52 -5.69
CA VAL A 62 -3.84 -3.45 -4.71
C VAL A 62 -3.61 -2.09 -5.39
N GLU A 63 -2.54 -1.96 -6.17
CA GLU A 63 -2.26 -0.74 -6.93
C GLU A 63 -3.43 -0.37 -7.86
N SER A 64 -3.98 -1.33 -8.63
CA SER A 64 -5.09 -1.06 -9.53
C SER A 64 -6.38 -0.66 -8.80
N VAL A 65 -6.61 -1.14 -7.58
CA VAL A 65 -7.81 -0.79 -6.80
C VAL A 65 -7.70 0.61 -6.20
N PHE A 66 -6.50 1.04 -5.80
CA PHE A 66 -6.29 2.27 -5.04
C PHE A 66 -5.67 3.43 -5.84
N ARG A 67 -5.24 3.19 -7.08
CA ARG A 67 -4.74 4.23 -7.99
C ARG A 67 -5.85 5.22 -8.35
N THR A 68 -5.88 6.36 -7.67
CA THR A 68 -6.63 7.55 -8.10
C THR A 68 -5.80 8.36 -9.11
N GLU A 69 -6.47 9.02 -10.07
CA GLU A 69 -5.83 9.72 -11.20
C GLU A 69 -4.80 10.76 -10.70
N GLY A 70 -3.51 10.46 -10.87
CA GLY A 70 -2.40 11.32 -10.45
C GLY A 70 -1.19 10.57 -9.87
N HIS A 71 -1.32 9.29 -9.54
CA HIS A 71 -0.24 8.56 -8.87
C HIS A 71 0.77 7.90 -9.82
N ARG A 72 2.07 8.07 -9.54
CA ARG A 72 3.16 7.37 -10.26
C ARG A 72 3.10 5.86 -9.95
N PRO A 73 3.31 4.98 -10.94
CA PRO A 73 3.33 3.53 -10.72
C PRO A 73 4.36 3.13 -9.66
N THR A 74 4.05 2.12 -8.84
CA THR A 74 4.97 1.58 -7.83
C THR A 74 6.14 0.84 -8.47
N PHE A 75 5.94 0.29 -9.68
CA PHE A 75 6.94 -0.45 -10.44
C PHE A 75 6.81 -0.23 -11.95
N GLY A 76 7.96 -0.11 -12.65
CA GLY A 76 8.07 0.20 -14.08
C GLY A 76 8.60 1.62 -14.37
N PRO A 77 9.18 1.89 -15.56
CA PRO A 77 9.70 3.21 -15.89
C PRO A 77 8.52 4.18 -16.09
N GLY A 78 8.27 5.01 -15.08
CA GLY A 78 7.46 6.22 -15.19
C GLY A 78 8.31 7.45 -15.46
#